data_AF-W7YCW1-F1
#
_entry.id   AF-W7YCW1-F1
#
_cell.length_a   1.000
_cell.length_b   1.000
_cell.length_c   1.000
_cell.angle_alpha   90.00
_cell.angle_beta   90.00
_cell.angle_gamma   90.00
#
_symmetry.space_group_name_H-M   'P 1'
#
loop_
_entity.id
_entity.type
_entity.pdbx_description
1 polymer ?
#
loop_
_entity_poly.entity_id
_entity_poly.type
_entity_poly.pdbx_seq_one_letter_code
_entity_poly.pdbx_strand_id
1 'polypeptide(L)'
;MIPGSLLNKPGKLTAEEYKEMKRHTVYGYDIIRDSTSDEVSALVALQHHERGDSSGYPNARGENDIHPFSQITAVADVFSAMTTNRVYQSKQELLAVLRELYGLSFGKLSAKPTQIFIRHMIPNFIGKRVLLTSGENGIIVMTNPADFFRPLVQTDERFANLSTEREISIEQIYM
;
A
#
# COMPACT_ATOMS: atom_id res chain seq x y z
N MET A 1 -16.53 -21.74 2.38
CA MET A 1 -15.24 -21.51 3.08
C MET A 1 -14.11 -22.16 2.30
N ILE A 2 -12.90 -21.60 2.40
CA ILE A 2 -11.70 -22.12 1.72
C ILE A 2 -11.15 -23.34 2.47
N PRO A 3 -10.73 -24.42 1.79
CA PRO A 3 -10.11 -25.57 2.45
C PRO A 3 -8.85 -25.18 3.23
N GLY A 4 -8.70 -25.70 4.46
CA GLY A 4 -7.53 -25.42 5.30
C GLY A 4 -6.20 -25.86 4.68
N SER A 5 -6.21 -26.92 3.86
CA SER A 5 -5.05 -27.37 3.10
C SER A 5 -4.58 -26.35 2.06
N LEU A 6 -5.51 -25.56 1.52
CA LEU A 6 -5.22 -24.51 0.54
C LEU A 6 -4.71 -23.23 1.22
N LEU A 7 -5.33 -22.85 2.35
CA LEU A 7 -4.91 -21.69 3.15
C LEU A 7 -3.48 -21.84 3.68
N ASN A 8 -3.10 -23.04 4.08
CA ASN A 8 -1.80 -23.32 4.70
C ASN A 8 -0.81 -23.99 3.74
N LYS A 9 -1.07 -23.96 2.42
CA LYS A 9 -0.21 -24.63 1.45
C LYS A 9 1.19 -24.00 1.46
N PRO A 10 2.26 -24.78 1.69
CA PRO A 10 3.62 -24.27 1.53
C PRO A 10 3.93 -24.09 0.04
N GLY A 11 4.25 -22.86 -0.37
CA GLY A 11 4.64 -22.53 -1.74
C GLY A 11 3.55 -21.83 -2.56
N LYS A 12 3.77 -21.75 -3.88
CA LYS A 12 2.85 -21.06 -4.79
C LYS A 12 1.61 -21.91 -5.06
N LEU A 13 0.46 -21.24 -5.14
CA LEU A 13 -0.79 -21.84 -5.59
C LEU A 13 -0.75 -22.11 -7.11
N THR A 14 -1.35 -23.20 -7.56
CA THR A 14 -1.67 -23.39 -8.99
C THR A 14 -2.75 -22.41 -9.44
N ALA A 15 -3.05 -22.34 -10.73
CA ALA A 15 -4.09 -21.46 -11.24
C ALA A 15 -5.48 -21.81 -10.68
N GLU A 16 -5.78 -23.10 -10.56
CA GLU A 16 -7.04 -23.65 -10.04
C GLU A 16 -7.16 -23.38 -8.54
N GLU A 17 -6.08 -23.62 -7.81
CA GLU A 17 -5.95 -23.32 -6.39
C GLU A 17 -6.13 -21.82 -6.12
N TYR A 18 -5.50 -20.97 -6.93
CA TYR A 18 -5.67 -19.53 -6.81
C TYR A 18 -7.12 -19.11 -7.13
N LYS A 19 -7.76 -19.74 -8.13
CA LYS A 19 -9.18 -19.51 -8.45
C LYS A 19 -10.09 -19.86 -7.27
N GLU A 20 -9.85 -20.97 -6.58
CA GLU A 20 -10.61 -21.32 -5.38
C GLU A 20 -10.30 -20.33 -4.25
N MET A 21 -9.04 -19.95 -4.03
CA MET A 21 -8.64 -18.97 -3.01
C MET A 21 -9.38 -17.63 -3.15
N LYS A 22 -9.58 -17.14 -4.38
CA LYS A 22 -10.32 -15.89 -4.64
C LYS A 22 -11.76 -15.92 -4.13
N ARG A 23 -12.37 -17.09 -3.98
CA ARG A 23 -13.77 -17.24 -3.53
C ARG A 23 -13.97 -16.86 -2.06
N HIS A 24 -12.90 -16.63 -1.29
CA HIS A 24 -13.02 -16.14 0.08
C HIS A 24 -13.77 -14.79 0.14
N THR A 25 -13.68 -13.96 -0.90
CA THR A 25 -14.43 -12.71 -1.02
C THR A 25 -15.94 -12.96 -1.02
N VAL A 26 -16.41 -13.90 -1.85
CA VAL A 26 -17.81 -14.30 -1.96
C VAL A 26 -18.27 -14.99 -0.67
N TYR A 27 -17.48 -15.93 -0.16
CA TYR A 27 -17.82 -16.61 1.10
C TYR A 27 -17.89 -15.63 2.28
N GLY A 28 -16.98 -14.67 2.36
CA GLY A 28 -16.98 -13.64 3.40
C GLY A 28 -18.21 -12.74 3.31
N TYR A 29 -18.59 -12.33 2.10
CA TYR A 29 -19.81 -11.58 1.85
C TYR A 29 -21.06 -12.32 2.36
N ASP A 30 -21.23 -13.59 1.96
CA ASP A 30 -22.39 -14.39 2.36
C ASP A 30 -22.42 -14.61 3.89
N ILE A 31 -21.28 -14.95 4.51
CA ILE A 31 -21.20 -15.16 5.96
C ILE A 31 -21.57 -13.89 6.73
N ILE A 32 -21.04 -12.72 6.35
CA ILE A 32 -21.34 -11.46 7.05
C ILE A 32 -22.80 -11.09 6.86
N ARG A 33 -23.32 -11.13 5.62
CA ARG A 33 -24.71 -10.80 5.33
C ARG A 33 -25.67 -11.67 6.13
N ASP A 34 -25.42 -12.98 6.16
CA ASP A 34 -26.32 -13.95 6.80
C ASP A 34 -26.22 -13.92 8.33
N SER A 35 -25.11 -13.43 8.90
CA SER A 35 -24.89 -13.40 10.37
C SER A 35 -25.24 -12.06 11.02
N THR A 36 -24.96 -10.94 10.37
CA THR A 36 -25.14 -9.60 10.97
C THR A 36 -26.15 -8.73 10.23
N SER A 37 -26.52 -9.09 8.99
CA SER A 37 -27.27 -8.22 8.07
C SER A 37 -26.59 -6.86 7.80
N ASP A 38 -25.29 -6.73 8.10
CA ASP A 38 -24.50 -5.55 7.73
C ASP A 38 -24.06 -5.66 6.26
N GLU A 39 -24.86 -5.06 5.38
CA GLU A 39 -24.60 -5.04 3.94
C GLU A 39 -23.28 -4.37 3.58
N VAL A 40 -22.86 -3.34 4.32
CA VAL A 40 -21.66 -2.57 4.00
C VAL A 40 -20.42 -3.39 4.31
N SER A 41 -20.36 -4.03 5.47
CA SER A 41 -19.25 -4.91 5.83
C SER A 41 -19.18 -6.14 4.93
N ALA A 42 -20.34 -6.69 4.53
CA ALA A 42 -20.39 -7.75 3.53
C ALA A 42 -19.78 -7.26 2.20
N LEU A 43 -20.19 -6.09 1.69
CA LEU A 43 -19.64 -5.51 0.46
C LEU A 43 -18.13 -5.28 0.52
N VAL A 44 -17.59 -4.86 1.67
CA VAL A 44 -16.14 -4.74 1.87
C VAL A 44 -15.45 -6.09 1.71
N ALA A 45 -15.96 -7.14 2.34
CA ALA A 45 -15.43 -8.50 2.17
C ALA A 45 -15.49 -8.96 0.70
N LEU A 46 -16.55 -8.60 -0.04
CA LEU A 46 -16.67 -8.93 -1.46
C LEU A 46 -15.66 -8.18 -2.33
N GLN A 47 -15.40 -6.90 -2.03
CA GLN A 47 -14.78 -5.97 -2.98
C GLN A 47 -13.34 -5.55 -2.65
N HIS A 48 -12.78 -5.88 -1.49
CA HIS A 48 -11.43 -5.41 -1.10
C HIS A 48 -10.29 -5.85 -2.05
N HIS A 49 -10.52 -6.87 -2.88
CA HIS A 49 -9.61 -7.29 -3.95
C HIS A 49 -9.99 -6.81 -5.36
N GLU A 50 -11.04 -6.01 -5.50
CA GLU A 50 -11.34 -5.27 -6.74
C GLU A 50 -10.27 -4.20 -6.96
N ARG A 51 -10.04 -3.84 -8.22
CA ARG A 51 -9.02 -2.86 -8.63
C ARG A 51 -9.64 -1.90 -9.63
N GLY A 52 -9.32 -0.61 -9.52
CA GLY A 52 -9.96 0.44 -10.33
C GLY A 52 -9.80 0.25 -11.85
N ASP A 53 -8.73 -0.42 -12.27
CA ASP A 53 -8.41 -0.82 -13.64
C ASP A 53 -9.12 -2.12 -14.08
N SER A 54 -10.05 -2.63 -13.27
CA SER A 54 -10.78 -3.89 -13.49
C SER A 54 -9.90 -5.15 -13.53
N SER A 55 -8.64 -5.08 -13.10
CA SER A 55 -7.76 -6.27 -12.98
C SER A 55 -8.05 -7.13 -11.73
N GLY A 56 -8.91 -6.63 -10.85
CA GLY A 56 -9.29 -7.25 -9.58
C GLY A 56 -10.31 -8.38 -9.71
N TYR A 57 -10.82 -8.82 -8.56
CA TYR A 57 -11.80 -9.90 -8.46
C TYR A 57 -12.70 -9.66 -7.23
N PRO A 58 -13.89 -10.29 -7.13
CA PRO A 58 -14.43 -11.33 -8.01
C PRO A 58 -15.13 -10.83 -9.28
N ASN A 59 -15.58 -9.58 -9.33
CA ASN A 59 -16.44 -9.07 -10.42
C ASN A 59 -15.69 -8.18 -11.42
N ALA A 60 -14.42 -7.86 -11.17
CA ALA A 60 -13.60 -7.00 -12.03
C ALA A 60 -14.25 -5.61 -12.22
N ARG A 61 -14.62 -4.98 -11.11
CA ARG A 61 -15.32 -3.68 -11.10
C ARG A 61 -14.35 -2.53 -11.39
N GLY A 62 -14.83 -1.53 -12.12
CA GLY A 62 -14.13 -0.25 -12.26
C GLY A 62 -14.22 0.58 -10.98
N GLU A 63 -13.34 1.57 -10.82
CA GLU A 63 -13.23 2.38 -9.58
C GLU A 63 -14.57 2.93 -9.06
N ASN A 64 -15.41 3.43 -9.97
CA ASN A 64 -16.71 4.03 -9.64
C ASN A 64 -17.75 3.02 -9.12
N ASP A 65 -17.54 1.73 -9.35
CA ASP A 65 -18.44 0.64 -8.93
C ASP A 65 -17.96 -0.03 -7.62
N ILE A 66 -16.81 0.38 -7.10
CA ILE A 66 -16.24 -0.13 -5.85
C ILE A 66 -16.71 0.77 -4.70
N HIS A 67 -17.31 0.17 -3.66
CA HIS A 67 -17.78 0.91 -2.50
C HIS A 67 -16.61 1.66 -1.82
N PRO A 68 -16.79 2.91 -1.35
CA PRO A 68 -15.69 3.71 -0.80
C PRO A 68 -14.93 3.03 0.36
N PHE A 69 -15.64 2.28 1.22
CA PHE A 69 -14.97 1.53 2.29
C PHE A 69 -14.11 0.38 1.74
N SER A 70 -14.54 -0.29 0.68
CA SER A 70 -13.74 -1.31 0.01
C SER A 70 -12.48 -0.72 -0.64
N GLN A 71 -12.58 0.50 -1.19
CA GLN A 71 -11.42 1.22 -1.71
C GLN A 71 -10.40 1.53 -0.60
N ILE A 72 -10.85 1.94 0.59
CA ILE A 72 -10.00 2.19 1.76
C ILE A 72 -9.37 0.87 2.24
N THR A 73 -10.16 -0.19 2.38
CA THR A 73 -9.68 -1.51 2.81
C THR A 73 -8.67 -2.09 1.83
N ALA A 74 -8.85 -1.90 0.52
CA ALA A 74 -7.89 -2.35 -0.49
C ALA A 74 -6.51 -1.68 -0.32
N VAL A 75 -6.47 -0.38 0.02
CA VAL A 75 -5.21 0.33 0.30
C VAL A 75 -4.54 -0.25 1.55
N ALA A 76 -5.30 -0.46 2.63
CA ALA A 76 -4.79 -1.03 3.87
C ALA A 76 -4.28 -2.47 3.71
N ASP A 77 -5.01 -3.30 2.96
CA ASP A 77 -4.65 -4.69 2.66
C ASP A 77 -3.32 -4.78 1.89
N VAL A 78 -3.19 -3.99 0.82
CA VAL A 78 -1.95 -3.94 0.03
C VAL A 78 -0.77 -3.45 0.86
N PHE A 79 -0.95 -2.39 1.64
CA PHE A 79 0.10 -1.89 2.54
C PHE A 79 0.51 -2.94 3.59
N SER A 80 -0.46 -3.62 4.21
CA SER A 80 -0.19 -4.68 5.18
C SER A 80 0.58 -5.84 4.53
N ALA A 81 0.12 -6.33 3.37
CA ALA A 81 0.78 -7.42 2.66
C ALA A 81 2.23 -7.10 2.25
N MET A 82 2.52 -5.85 1.89
CA MET A 82 3.87 -5.38 1.55
C MET A 82 4.79 -5.30 2.78
N THR A 83 4.24 -5.03 3.96
CA THR A 83 5.01 -4.83 5.20
C THR A 83 5.18 -6.10 6.04
N THR A 84 4.25 -7.07 5.97
CA THR A 84 4.30 -8.31 6.76
C THR A 84 5.13 -9.43 6.11
N ASN A 85 5.16 -9.52 4.78
CA ASN A 85 5.75 -10.67 4.06
C ASN A 85 7.29 -10.67 3.95
N ARG A 86 8.00 -9.69 4.54
CA ARG A 86 9.45 -9.51 4.39
C ARG A 86 10.22 -9.59 5.71
N VAL A 87 9.96 -10.62 6.51
CA VAL A 87 10.58 -10.85 7.83
C VAL A 87 12.13 -10.93 7.80
N TYR A 88 12.78 -11.11 6.64
CA TYR A 88 14.23 -11.33 6.56
C TYR A 88 14.99 -10.61 5.43
N GLN A 89 14.52 -9.46 4.95
CA GLN A 89 15.37 -8.57 4.14
C GLN A 89 15.52 -7.24 4.86
N SER A 90 16.74 -6.72 4.90
CA SER A 90 17.06 -5.35 5.30
C SER A 90 15.94 -4.43 4.83
N LYS A 91 15.20 -3.89 5.81
CA LYS A 91 14.06 -2.97 5.68
C LYS A 91 13.97 -2.44 4.25
N GLN A 92 13.12 -3.03 3.40
CA GLN A 92 12.61 -2.21 2.33
C GLN A 92 11.89 -1.07 3.03
N GLU A 93 12.61 0.05 3.04
CA GLU A 93 12.28 1.34 3.59
C GLU A 93 10.78 1.54 3.48
N LEU A 94 10.09 1.81 4.58
CA LEU A 94 8.66 2.16 4.56
C LEU A 94 8.34 3.17 3.44
N LEU A 95 9.29 4.06 3.11
CA LEU A 95 9.24 4.98 1.99
C LEU A 95 9.11 4.30 0.61
N ALA A 96 9.81 3.18 0.37
CA ALA A 96 9.66 2.37 -0.84
C ALA A 96 8.27 1.73 -0.96
N VAL A 97 7.72 1.21 0.15
CA VAL A 97 6.34 0.70 0.18
C VAL A 97 5.35 1.82 -0.15
N LEU A 98 5.52 3.01 0.45
CA LEU A 98 4.68 4.17 0.14
C LEU A 98 4.82 4.62 -1.31
N ARG A 99 6.02 4.55 -1.91
CA ARG A 99 6.25 4.82 -3.34
C ARG A 99 5.52 3.82 -4.23
N GLU A 100 5.58 2.53 -3.90
CA GLU A 100 4.86 1.50 -4.65
C GLU A 100 3.34 1.70 -4.55
N LEU A 101 2.84 1.97 -3.35
CA LEU A 101 1.43 2.27 -3.11
C LEU A 101 0.98 3.51 -3.91
N TYR A 102 1.80 4.56 -3.96
CA TYR A 102 1.56 5.73 -4.80
C TYR A 102 1.49 5.37 -6.29
N GLY A 103 2.39 4.50 -6.76
CA GLY A 103 2.36 3.98 -8.13
C GLY A 103 1.08 3.21 -8.46
N LEU A 104 0.59 2.39 -7.52
CA LEU A 104 -0.66 1.64 -7.68
C LEU A 104 -1.89 2.56 -7.72
N SER A 105 -1.78 3.79 -7.22
CA SER A 105 -2.87 4.78 -7.25
C SER A 105 -3.21 5.28 -8.66
N PHE A 106 -2.36 5.01 -9.66
CA PHE A 106 -2.59 5.32 -11.08
C PHE A 106 -3.39 4.23 -11.80
N GLY A 107 -4.45 3.71 -11.15
CA GLY A 107 -5.43 2.82 -11.77
C GLY A 107 -5.84 1.64 -10.89
N LYS A 108 -4.90 0.97 -10.23
CA LYS A 108 -5.22 -0.23 -9.44
C LYS A 108 -5.93 0.07 -8.13
N LEU A 109 -5.42 1.05 -7.40
CA LEU A 109 -6.01 1.53 -6.14
C LEU A 109 -6.64 2.90 -6.38
N SER A 110 -7.71 3.22 -5.64
CA SER A 110 -8.31 4.54 -5.73
C SER A 110 -7.32 5.61 -5.27
N ALA A 111 -7.17 6.67 -6.06
CA ALA A 111 -6.18 7.72 -5.84
C ALA A 111 -6.42 8.47 -4.52
N LYS A 112 -7.69 8.79 -4.22
CA LYS A 112 -8.06 9.58 -3.04
C LYS A 112 -7.67 8.92 -1.71
N PRO A 113 -8.11 7.70 -1.37
CA PRO A 113 -7.69 7.05 -0.12
C PRO A 113 -6.19 6.79 -0.08
N THR A 114 -5.57 6.44 -1.21
CA THR A 114 -4.13 6.18 -1.28
C THR A 114 -3.30 7.42 -0.94
N GLN A 115 -3.62 8.56 -1.56
CA GLN A 115 -2.90 9.82 -1.29
C GLN A 115 -3.14 10.33 0.13
N ILE A 116 -4.36 10.19 0.67
CA ILE A 116 -4.66 10.53 2.06
C ILE A 116 -3.82 9.66 3.00
N PHE A 117 -3.75 8.36 2.76
CA PHE A 117 -2.95 7.44 3.56
C PHE A 117 -1.46 7.85 3.55
N ILE A 118 -0.87 8.04 2.37
CA ILE A 118 0.54 8.45 2.23
C ILE A 118 0.79 9.79 2.95
N ARG A 119 -0.08 10.78 2.77
CA ARG A 119 0.04 12.09 3.40
C ARG A 119 0.10 12.02 4.94
N HIS A 120 -0.59 11.06 5.56
CA HIS A 120 -0.52 10.86 7.02
C HIS A 120 0.70 10.04 7.46
N MET A 121 1.28 9.24 6.57
CA MET A 121 2.47 8.42 6.87
C MET A 121 3.78 9.20 6.73
N ILE A 122 3.85 10.14 5.78
CA ILE A 122 5.07 10.89 5.45
C ILE A 122 5.63 11.74 6.61
N PRO A 123 4.82 12.39 7.46
CA PRO A 123 5.35 13.12 8.62
C PRO A 123 6.18 12.28 9.59
N ASN A 124 5.96 10.95 9.65
CA ASN A 124 6.71 10.05 10.52
C ASN A 124 8.20 9.91 10.15
N PHE A 125 8.60 10.43 8.99
CA PHE A 125 10.00 10.43 8.56
C PHE A 125 10.77 11.68 9.01
N ILE A 126 10.10 12.72 9.53
CA ILE A 126 10.79 13.90 10.05
C ILE A 126 11.68 13.48 11.23
N GLY A 127 12.91 13.98 11.24
CA GLY A 127 13.94 13.65 12.23
C GLY A 127 14.70 12.36 11.94
N LYS A 128 14.31 11.57 10.92
CA LYS A 128 15.06 10.37 10.52
C LYS A 128 16.32 10.74 9.74
N ARG A 129 17.40 10.02 10.01
CA ARG A 129 18.66 10.14 9.27
C ARG A 129 18.54 9.46 7.92
N VAL A 130 19.19 10.02 6.90
CA VAL A 130 19.14 9.51 5.53
C VAL A 130 20.51 9.53 4.87
N LEU A 131 20.71 8.61 3.93
CA LEU A 131 21.74 8.66 2.90
C LEU A 131 21.10 9.15 1.61
N LEU A 132 21.68 10.19 1.01
CA LEU A 132 21.29 10.69 -0.29
C LEU A 132 22.07 9.98 -1.39
N THR A 133 21.52 9.90 -2.59
CA THR A 133 22.21 9.34 -3.77
C THR A 133 23.47 10.12 -4.17
N SER A 134 23.68 11.33 -3.63
CA SER A 134 24.94 12.07 -3.73
C SER A 134 26.06 11.50 -2.85
N GLY A 135 25.74 10.58 -1.92
CA GLY A 135 26.64 10.08 -0.88
C GLY A 135 26.59 10.90 0.42
N GLU A 136 25.89 12.03 0.44
CA GLU A 136 25.73 12.86 1.64
C GLU A 136 24.81 12.18 2.67
N ASN A 137 25.16 12.31 3.95
CA ASN A 137 24.27 11.96 5.05
C ASN A 137 23.51 13.20 5.53
N GLY A 138 22.30 13.02 6.01
CA GLY A 138 21.50 14.13 6.56
C GLY A 138 20.31 13.69 7.39
N ILE A 139 19.48 14.65 7.78
CA ILE A 139 18.25 14.45 8.54
C ILE A 139 17.09 15.08 7.78
N ILE A 140 15.98 14.36 7.66
CA ILE A 140 14.75 14.94 7.11
C ILE A 140 14.22 15.99 8.10
N VAL A 141 14.20 17.25 7.69
CA VAL A 141 13.74 18.36 8.55
C VAL A 141 12.35 18.87 8.18
N MET A 142 11.93 18.66 6.93
CA MET A 142 10.61 19.08 6.46
C MET A 142 10.12 18.19 5.32
N THR A 143 8.85 17.84 5.34
CA THR A 143 8.19 17.09 4.25
C THR A 143 7.54 18.05 3.26
N ASN A 144 7.41 17.64 1.99
CA ASN A 144 6.70 18.41 0.98
C ASN A 144 5.31 17.79 0.70
N PRO A 145 4.19 18.47 1.02
CA PRO A 145 2.85 17.95 0.76
C PRO A 145 2.49 17.82 -0.72
N ALA A 146 3.18 18.54 -1.62
CA ALA A 146 2.97 18.48 -3.06
C ALA A 146 3.85 17.42 -3.74
N ASP A 147 4.93 17.00 -3.08
CA ASP A 147 5.83 15.95 -3.56
C ASP A 147 6.32 15.12 -2.37
N PHE A 148 5.52 14.11 -2.01
CA PHE A 148 5.69 13.29 -0.81
C PHE A 148 7.08 12.71 -0.64
N PHE A 149 7.79 12.47 -1.74
CA PHE A 149 9.04 11.74 -1.77
C PHE A 149 10.27 12.64 -1.95
N ARG A 150 10.07 13.96 -1.93
CA ARG A 150 11.11 14.99 -2.07
C ARG A 150 11.10 15.97 -0.88
N PRO A 151 11.52 15.51 0.32
CA PRO A 151 11.62 16.36 1.50
C PRO A 151 12.80 17.35 1.44
N LEU A 152 12.85 18.25 2.42
CA LEU A 152 14.04 19.01 2.77
C LEU A 152 14.91 18.19 3.72
N VAL A 153 16.18 18.03 3.38
CA VAL A 153 17.17 17.29 4.16
C VAL A 153 18.26 18.25 4.63
N GLN A 154 18.53 18.26 5.93
CA GLN A 154 19.67 18.99 6.49
C GLN A 154 20.88 18.05 6.50
N THR A 155 21.91 18.38 5.72
CA THR A 155 23.23 17.74 5.77
C THR A 155 24.16 18.56 6.67
N ASP A 156 25.41 18.13 6.84
CA ASP A 156 26.39 18.87 7.64
C ASP A 156 26.77 20.22 7.02
N GLU A 157 26.66 20.34 5.68
CA GLU A 157 27.11 21.52 4.94
C GLU A 157 25.96 22.46 4.55
N ARG A 158 24.73 21.93 4.37
CA ARG A 158 23.63 22.67 3.73
C ARG A 158 22.25 22.07 4.00
N PHE A 159 21.22 22.78 3.54
CA PHE A 159 19.88 22.23 3.38
C PHE A 159 19.67 21.83 1.92
N ALA A 160 19.56 20.52 1.66
CA ALA A 160 19.26 19.95 0.36
C ALA A 160 17.74 19.88 0.14
N ASN A 161 17.21 20.70 -0.76
CA ASN A 161 15.78 20.69 -1.10
C ASN A 161 15.56 19.74 -2.29
N LEU A 162 15.16 18.51 -1.99
CA LEU A 162 15.04 17.47 -3.02
C LEU A 162 13.92 17.75 -4.04
N SER A 163 13.02 18.71 -3.77
CA SER A 163 11.99 19.12 -4.74
C SER A 163 12.54 20.00 -5.87
N THR A 164 13.65 20.70 -5.62
CA THR A 164 14.38 21.52 -6.59
C THR A 164 15.60 20.79 -7.14
N GLU A 165 16.30 20.03 -6.30
CA GLU A 165 17.47 19.19 -6.63
C GLU A 165 17.02 17.78 -7.05
N ARG A 166 16.49 17.65 -8.28
CA ARG A 166 15.78 16.44 -8.72
C ARG A 166 16.70 15.24 -8.97
N GLU A 167 17.97 15.50 -9.23
CA GLU A 167 19.05 14.52 -9.40
C GLU A 167 19.45 13.82 -8.09
N ILE A 168 19.13 14.41 -6.94
CA ILE A 168 19.42 13.83 -5.62
C ILE A 168 18.14 13.24 -5.03
N SER A 169 18.19 11.99 -4.55
CA SER A 169 17.07 11.35 -3.88
C SER A 169 17.52 10.62 -2.61
N ILE A 170 16.57 10.23 -1.78
CA ILE A 170 16.85 9.40 -0.60
C ILE A 170 17.16 7.98 -1.08
N GLU A 171 18.39 7.54 -0.86
CA GLU A 171 18.84 6.17 -1.10
C GLU A 171 18.44 5.26 0.08
N GLN A 172 18.63 5.73 1.31
CA GLN A 172 18.34 4.96 2.53
C GLN A 172 17.91 5.87 3.70
N ILE A 173 17.10 5.35 4.62
CA ILE A 173 16.67 5.96 5.88
C ILE A 173 17.11 5.05 7.03
N TYR A 174 17.83 5.64 7.99
CA TYR A 174 18.22 4.94 9.22
C TYR A 174 17.11 5.12 10.26
N MET A 175 16.59 3.99 10.80
CA MET A 175 15.52 4.01 11.82
C MET A 175 16.02 4.12 13.23
#